data_AF-Q38E74-F1
#
_entry.id   AF-Q38E74-F1
#
_cell.length_a   1.000
_cell.length_b   1.000
_cell.length_c   1.000
_cell.angle_alpha   90.00
_cell.angle_beta   90.00
_cell.angle_gamma   90.00
#
_symmetry.space_group_name_H-M   'P 1'
#
loop_
_entity.id
_entity.type
_entity.pdbx_description
1 polymer ?
#
loop_
_entity_poly.entity_id
_entity_poly.type
_entity_poly.pdbx_seq_one_letter_code
_entity_poly.pdbx_strand_id
1 'polypeptide(L)'
;MAKDSEKSPMSLHTGDVLLMDRNCWEMRHPLGIAICLLSKTESRYDHVAMVVKLNDGEVERGRERGIINPKDPSSPSGTYVAEANLSGFSLRPLENRVARSSSKHIAVRPLSMGSDMHKFEEYVQSHLRDFHSRPYKRDLLMFPPMVLSPPDKMDRIKAAHKLNLLKGETSDIDKLLAGKLSESDKEALLRIKVVYHDAAQFLIETYFAHLDRVDGESFPSVDYGGSHFTVDGVNAEEEVVCTELIIQLWQRCGVVDLFPPASSFRSFDFLDNTRFNFKDARTAFGDVFTLKGNDAPETPIKRATRKKTPTVEGCFDVYRSTSANGDPHNPDVDSMYMWLIQSNTNKVVNSDLGLNIASVGALFALCGLVIAPLRLRWIEYQLGVVLRRGSVWSLSAGFFARDMLCVLTQVITTSIALKSLLYRQSDTGPLGPPLVHTHLFDTRHPYYYVCIVWLLANAVAHITTTPLLNSVVAHHFGPVLPGPLSLRKLMRGSFALLPLGALLPFQAAWITWYETMGAAIIPTSSSVLRRRADLLDTDEWRHFRFEALTGAFAATTALDFIAYIFQRRCWRSFLVQLYRPAATPSCGRRRCAGYGYRFLGNTITMLTTSLSLSFLGVL
;
A
#
# COMPACT_ATOMS: atom_id res chain seq x y z
N MET A 1 2.55 -49.95 -8.83
CA MET A 1 2.82 -49.44 -7.47
C MET A 1 4.30 -49.11 -7.38
N ALA A 2 4.69 -47.93 -7.84
CA ALA A 2 6.02 -47.37 -7.60
C ALA A 2 5.79 -46.12 -6.76
N LYS A 3 6.27 -46.12 -5.52
CA LYS A 3 6.33 -44.92 -4.69
C LYS A 3 7.28 -43.96 -5.40
N ASP A 4 6.74 -42.84 -5.86
CA ASP A 4 7.53 -41.78 -6.47
C ASP A 4 8.67 -41.40 -5.54
N SER A 5 9.85 -41.41 -6.14
CA SER A 5 11.15 -41.01 -5.63
C SER A 5 11.07 -39.97 -4.51
N GLU A 6 11.60 -40.35 -3.35
CA GLU A 6 12.11 -39.45 -2.33
C GLU A 6 12.93 -38.35 -3.01
N LYS A 7 12.36 -37.15 -3.12
CA LYS A 7 13.16 -35.94 -3.25
C LYS A 7 14.08 -35.94 -2.04
N SER A 8 15.38 -36.11 -2.28
CA SER A 8 16.44 -35.88 -1.28
C SER A 8 16.05 -34.67 -0.43
N PRO A 9 16.00 -34.76 0.91
CA PRO A 9 15.61 -33.63 1.73
C PRO A 9 16.66 -32.54 1.49
N MET A 10 16.30 -31.53 0.68
CA MET A 10 17.09 -30.31 0.50
C MET A 10 17.50 -29.84 1.89
N SER A 11 18.79 -29.62 2.11
CA SER A 11 19.31 -29.22 3.41
C SER A 11 18.75 -27.86 3.77
N LEU A 12 17.68 -27.86 4.57
CA LEU A 12 17.18 -26.65 5.18
C LEU A 12 18.23 -26.13 6.15
N HIS A 13 18.42 -24.81 6.16
CA HIS A 13 19.36 -24.12 7.03
C HIS A 13 18.62 -23.22 8.01
N THR A 14 19.27 -22.89 9.12
CA THR A 14 18.73 -21.88 10.03
C THR A 14 18.57 -20.56 9.28
N GLY A 15 17.46 -19.87 9.51
CA GLY A 15 17.13 -18.63 8.80
C GLY A 15 16.28 -18.81 7.56
N ASP A 16 16.13 -20.02 7.01
CA ASP A 16 15.15 -20.28 5.95
C ASP A 16 13.73 -19.94 6.43
N VAL A 17 12.90 -19.41 5.55
CA VAL A 17 11.54 -18.98 5.89
C VAL A 17 10.53 -19.99 5.38
N LEU A 18 9.67 -20.47 6.28
CA LEU A 18 8.48 -21.26 5.94
C LEU A 18 7.29 -20.33 5.73
N LEU A 19 6.68 -20.43 4.55
CA LEU A 19 5.47 -19.71 4.15
C LEU A 19 4.28 -20.67 4.24
N MET A 20 3.23 -20.30 4.94
CA MET A 20 2.08 -21.18 5.19
C MET A 20 0.77 -20.56 4.73
N ASP A 21 -0.02 -21.34 4.00
CA ASP A 21 -1.37 -21.00 3.53
C ASP A 21 -2.41 -21.78 4.35
N ARG A 22 -2.94 -21.14 5.39
CA ARG A 22 -4.01 -21.66 6.25
C ARG A 22 -5.36 -21.20 5.74
N ASN A 23 -6.40 -22.01 5.95
CA ASN A 23 -7.76 -21.55 5.72
C ASN A 23 -8.17 -20.54 6.81
N CYS A 24 -8.47 -19.29 6.44
CA CYS A 24 -8.83 -18.27 7.44
C CYS A 24 -10.03 -18.68 8.30
N TRP A 25 -10.99 -19.42 7.75
CA TRP A 25 -12.20 -19.85 8.47
C TRP A 25 -11.97 -21.01 9.45
N GLU A 26 -10.84 -21.71 9.36
CA GLU A 26 -10.47 -22.74 10.34
C GLU A 26 -9.87 -22.14 11.62
N MET A 27 -9.54 -20.85 11.58
CA MET A 27 -9.05 -20.14 12.76
C MET A 27 -10.20 -19.90 13.73
N ARG A 28 -9.98 -20.22 15.01
CA ARG A 28 -10.99 -20.03 16.06
C ARG A 28 -11.07 -18.59 16.56
N HIS A 29 -10.02 -17.79 16.36
CA HIS A 29 -9.89 -16.47 16.96
C HIS A 29 -10.22 -15.36 15.93
N PRO A 30 -11.19 -14.46 16.19
CA PRO A 30 -11.58 -13.39 15.27
C PRO A 30 -10.42 -12.52 14.79
N LEU A 31 -9.48 -12.17 15.67
CA LEU A 31 -8.26 -11.43 15.30
C LEU A 31 -7.40 -12.21 14.30
N GLY A 32 -7.23 -13.52 14.50
CA GLY A 32 -6.48 -14.37 13.57
C GLY A 32 -7.15 -14.42 12.21
N ILE A 33 -8.49 -14.54 12.18
CA ILE A 33 -9.28 -14.47 10.94
C ILE A 33 -9.05 -13.13 10.22
N ALA A 34 -9.12 -12.01 10.95
CA ALA A 34 -8.94 -10.68 10.37
C ALA A 34 -7.54 -10.48 9.78
N ILE A 35 -6.47 -10.82 10.53
CA ILE A 35 -5.09 -10.74 10.06
C ILE A 35 -4.87 -11.66 8.85
N CYS A 36 -5.43 -12.87 8.89
CA CYS A 36 -5.37 -13.81 7.76
C CYS A 36 -6.02 -13.22 6.51
N LEU A 37 -7.24 -12.70 6.62
CA LEU A 37 -7.95 -12.09 5.50
C LEU A 37 -7.18 -10.89 4.93
N LEU A 38 -6.57 -10.07 5.79
CA LEU A 38 -5.73 -8.94 5.36
C LEU A 38 -4.47 -9.41 4.64
N SER A 39 -3.73 -10.41 5.16
CA SER A 39 -2.55 -10.94 4.46
C SER A 39 -2.92 -11.54 3.10
N LYS A 40 -4.12 -12.14 3.02
CA LYS A 40 -4.64 -12.77 1.81
C LYS A 40 -5.18 -11.83 0.74
N THR A 41 -5.17 -10.52 0.97
CA THR A 41 -5.49 -9.58 -0.10
C THR A 41 -4.37 -9.46 -1.14
N GLU A 42 -3.13 -9.80 -0.77
CA GLU A 42 -1.93 -9.63 -1.61
C GLU A 42 -1.19 -10.95 -1.91
N SER A 43 -1.29 -11.97 -1.04
CA SER A 43 -0.63 -13.27 -1.25
C SER A 43 -1.41 -14.42 -0.61
N ARG A 44 -1.27 -15.65 -1.11
CA ARG A 44 -1.91 -16.81 -0.45
C ARG A 44 -1.42 -17.06 0.97
N TYR A 45 -0.19 -16.65 1.29
CA TYR A 45 0.46 -16.97 2.56
C TYR A 45 0.04 -15.99 3.66
N ASP A 46 -0.50 -16.53 4.75
CA ASP A 46 -0.98 -15.74 5.89
C ASP A 46 -0.07 -15.84 7.13
N HIS A 47 0.86 -16.80 7.14
CA HIS A 47 1.73 -17.05 8.29
C HIS A 47 3.13 -17.41 7.83
N VAL A 48 4.12 -16.98 8.63
CA VAL A 48 5.52 -17.30 8.42
C VAL A 48 6.13 -17.96 9.65
N ALA A 49 7.17 -18.74 9.44
CA ALA A 49 8.01 -19.26 10.51
C ALA A 49 9.45 -19.35 10.02
N MET A 50 10.40 -19.42 10.94
CA MET A 50 11.82 -19.56 10.60
C MET A 50 12.28 -20.98 10.91
N VAL A 51 13.08 -21.55 10.01
CA VAL A 51 13.80 -22.80 10.25
C VAL A 51 14.95 -22.55 11.21
N VAL A 52 15.14 -23.46 12.15
CA VAL A 52 16.25 -23.45 13.12
C VAL A 52 16.82 -24.86 13.22
N LYS A 53 18.14 -24.99 13.08
CA LYS A 53 18.87 -26.23 13.38
C LYS A 53 19.27 -26.28 14.84
N LEU A 54 18.95 -27.39 15.49
CA LEU A 54 19.25 -27.63 16.90
C LEU A 54 19.95 -28.97 17.08
N ASN A 55 20.93 -29.03 17.98
CA ASN A 55 21.51 -30.28 18.46
C ASN A 55 20.72 -30.86 19.66
N ASP A 56 20.98 -32.12 20.02
CA ASP A 56 20.25 -32.82 21.09
C ASP A 56 20.31 -32.08 22.44
N GLY A 57 21.46 -31.47 22.77
CA GLY A 57 21.61 -30.70 24.01
C GLY A 57 20.79 -29.41 24.04
N GLU A 58 20.57 -28.78 22.89
CA GLU A 58 19.68 -27.62 22.75
C GLU A 58 18.22 -28.00 22.82
N VAL A 59 17.86 -29.15 22.24
CA VAL A 59 16.50 -29.69 22.32
C VAL A 59 16.11 -29.96 23.76
N GLU A 60 17.01 -30.57 24.55
CA GLU A 60 16.72 -30.88 25.95
C GLU A 60 16.56 -29.60 26.78
N ARG A 61 17.46 -28.62 26.64
CA ARG A 61 17.31 -27.30 27.27
C ARG A 61 16.03 -26.58 26.84
N GLY A 62 15.62 -26.74 25.57
CA GLY A 62 14.38 -26.19 25.05
C GLY A 62 13.14 -26.81 25.68
N ARG A 63 13.17 -28.11 26.00
CA ARG A 63 12.11 -28.81 26.73
C ARG A 63 12.04 -28.39 28.19
N GLU A 64 13.18 -28.31 28.87
CA GLU A 64 13.26 -27.85 30.28
C GLU A 64 12.65 -26.46 30.47
N ARG A 65 12.83 -25.57 29.49
CA ARG A 65 12.30 -24.20 29.52
C ARG A 65 10.84 -24.07 29.09
N GLY A 66 10.24 -25.14 28.55
CA GLY A 66 8.87 -25.10 28.01
C GLY A 66 8.73 -24.49 26.61
N ILE A 67 9.85 -24.19 25.92
CA ILE A 67 9.86 -23.68 24.54
C ILE A 67 9.43 -24.76 23.55
N ILE A 68 9.96 -25.98 23.76
CA ILE A 68 9.58 -27.18 23.01
C ILE A 68 8.60 -27.95 23.88
N ASN A 69 7.43 -28.30 23.32
CA ASN A 69 6.46 -29.09 24.06
C ASN A 69 7.08 -30.47 24.40
N PRO A 70 7.08 -30.91 25.67
CA PRO A 70 7.67 -32.19 26.06
C PRO A 70 6.99 -33.39 25.37
N LYS A 71 5.76 -33.24 24.88
CA LYS A 71 5.04 -34.28 24.11
C LYS A 71 5.39 -34.29 22.63
N ASP A 72 6.13 -33.31 22.12
CA ASP A 72 6.54 -33.28 20.72
C ASP A 72 7.77 -34.18 20.52
N PRO A 73 7.76 -35.03 19.47
CA PRO A 73 8.87 -35.94 19.19
C PRO A 73 10.15 -35.16 18.86
N SER A 74 11.33 -35.75 19.05
CA SER A 74 12.57 -35.14 18.54
C SER A 74 12.55 -35.11 17.01
N SER A 75 13.08 -34.05 16.38
CA SER A 75 13.18 -33.98 14.93
C SER A 75 14.27 -34.94 14.43
N PRO A 76 13.95 -35.89 13.54
CA PRO A 76 14.96 -36.80 12.98
C PRO A 76 16.02 -36.07 12.15
N SER A 77 15.72 -34.90 11.59
CA SER A 77 16.65 -34.10 10.79
C SER A 77 17.37 -33.00 11.59
N GLY A 78 17.13 -32.92 12.90
CA GLY A 78 17.58 -31.80 13.75
C GLY A 78 16.95 -30.46 13.36
N THR A 79 15.82 -30.48 12.64
CA THR A 79 15.19 -29.27 12.08
C THR A 79 13.96 -28.88 12.87
N TYR A 80 13.97 -27.67 13.38
CA TYR A 80 12.89 -27.08 14.15
C TYR A 80 12.35 -25.82 13.48
N VAL A 81 11.16 -25.44 13.88
CA VAL A 81 10.41 -24.30 13.36
C VAL A 81 10.16 -23.34 14.51
N ALA A 82 10.73 -22.15 14.41
CA ALA A 82 10.48 -21.02 15.29
C ALA A 82 9.29 -20.23 14.76
N GLU A 83 8.21 -20.19 15.55
CA GLU A 83 7.01 -19.42 15.22
C GLU A 83 6.45 -18.72 16.46
N ALA A 84 5.93 -17.51 16.27
CA ALA A 84 5.06 -16.85 17.23
C ALA A 84 3.60 -17.16 16.89
N ASN A 85 2.85 -17.65 17.88
CA ASN A 85 1.42 -17.95 17.76
C ASN A 85 0.67 -17.33 18.95
N LEU A 86 -0.67 -17.39 19.01
CA LEU A 86 -1.45 -16.76 20.09
C LEU A 86 -1.08 -17.22 21.53
N SER A 87 -0.43 -18.38 21.67
CA SER A 87 0.10 -18.89 22.94
C SER A 87 1.52 -18.39 23.26
N GLY A 88 2.14 -17.63 22.36
CA GLY A 88 3.50 -17.09 22.48
C GLY A 88 4.48 -17.71 21.49
N PHE A 89 5.76 -17.52 21.77
CA PHE A 89 6.86 -18.14 21.04
C PHE A 89 6.92 -19.66 21.29
N SER A 90 7.16 -20.44 20.24
CA SER A 90 7.36 -21.89 20.37
C SER A 90 8.33 -22.44 19.34
N LEU A 91 9.06 -23.50 19.70
CA LEU A 91 9.85 -24.30 18.77
C LEU A 91 9.17 -25.65 18.57
N ARG A 92 8.97 -26.04 17.31
CA ARG A 92 8.36 -27.32 16.95
C ARG A 92 9.23 -28.10 15.96
N PRO A 93 9.33 -29.42 16.07
CA PRO A 93 9.98 -30.24 15.06
C PRO A 93 9.32 -30.00 13.71
N LEU A 94 10.10 -29.78 12.65
CA LEU A 94 9.59 -29.47 11.32
C LEU A 94 8.61 -30.53 10.82
N GLU A 95 8.98 -31.80 10.92
CA GLU A 95 8.19 -32.93 10.44
C GLU A 95 6.85 -33.00 11.16
N ASN A 96 6.86 -32.81 12.49
CA ASN A 96 5.65 -32.77 13.32
C ASN A 96 4.79 -31.55 12.97
N ARG A 97 5.41 -30.38 12.75
CA ARG A 97 4.69 -29.15 12.40
C ARG A 97 4.02 -29.23 11.03
N VAL A 98 4.67 -29.84 10.05
CA VAL A 98 4.12 -30.06 8.70
C VAL A 98 2.99 -31.08 8.74
N ALA A 99 3.18 -32.19 9.45
CA ALA A 99 2.20 -33.27 9.58
C ALA A 99 0.89 -32.81 10.26
N ARG A 100 1.01 -32.01 11.32
CA ARG A 100 -0.16 -31.49 12.08
C ARG A 100 -0.75 -30.20 11.52
N SER A 101 -0.12 -29.57 10.53
CA SER A 101 -0.62 -28.30 9.98
C SER A 101 -1.93 -28.48 9.23
N SER A 102 -2.93 -27.63 9.49
CA SER A 102 -4.11 -27.51 8.63
C SER A 102 -3.85 -26.69 7.35
N SER A 103 -2.64 -26.13 7.19
CA SER A 103 -2.25 -25.42 5.97
C SER A 103 -2.40 -26.31 4.74
N LYS A 104 -3.05 -25.76 3.71
CA LYS A 104 -3.20 -26.39 2.38
C LYS A 104 -1.88 -26.46 1.63
N HIS A 105 -1.08 -25.40 1.76
CA HIS A 105 0.23 -25.25 1.14
C HIS A 105 1.26 -24.79 2.16
N ILE A 106 2.46 -25.38 2.12
CA ILE A 106 3.63 -24.91 2.86
C ILE A 106 4.78 -24.83 1.86
N ALA A 107 5.36 -23.65 1.73
CA ALA A 107 6.53 -23.41 0.92
C ALA A 107 7.72 -22.99 1.79
N VAL A 108 8.93 -23.13 1.24
CA VAL A 108 10.17 -22.69 1.86
C VAL A 108 10.82 -21.66 0.94
N ARG A 109 11.29 -20.57 1.53
CA ARG A 109 12.18 -19.62 0.89
C ARG A 109 13.56 -19.67 1.57
N PRO A 110 14.58 -20.22 0.89
CA PRO A 110 15.91 -20.33 1.46
C PRO A 110 16.58 -18.98 1.67
N LEU A 111 17.32 -18.84 2.76
CA LEU A 111 18.22 -17.71 3.01
C LEU A 111 19.65 -18.14 2.68
N SER A 112 20.24 -17.53 1.64
CA SER A 112 21.65 -17.74 1.30
C SER A 112 22.51 -16.72 2.04
N MET A 113 23.52 -17.16 2.79
CA MET A 113 24.49 -16.28 3.48
C MET A 113 25.96 -16.59 3.18
N GLY A 114 26.25 -17.55 2.29
CA GLY A 114 27.62 -17.94 1.96
C GLY A 114 28.39 -18.53 3.15
N SER A 115 29.63 -18.08 3.37
CA SER A 115 30.55 -18.60 4.40
C SER A 115 30.14 -18.31 5.84
N ASP A 116 29.24 -17.35 6.07
CA ASP A 116 28.90 -16.86 7.41
C ASP A 116 27.75 -17.61 8.08
N MET A 117 27.23 -18.66 7.43
CA MET A 117 26.09 -19.45 7.92
C MET A 117 26.31 -20.02 9.33
N HIS A 118 27.49 -20.59 9.62
CA HIS A 118 27.75 -21.18 10.94
C HIS A 118 27.74 -20.14 12.06
N LYS A 119 28.32 -18.96 11.83
CA LYS A 119 28.30 -17.86 12.82
C LYS A 119 26.87 -17.37 13.03
N PHE A 120 26.12 -17.24 11.94
CA PHE A 120 24.71 -16.87 12.00
C PHE A 120 23.88 -17.87 12.82
N GLU A 121 24.11 -19.17 12.64
CA GLU A 121 23.45 -20.23 13.42
C GLU A 121 23.70 -20.07 14.93
N GLU A 122 24.95 -19.87 15.33
CA GLU A 122 25.31 -19.62 16.73
C GLU A 122 24.63 -18.36 17.29
N TYR A 123 24.60 -17.26 16.53
CA TYR A 123 23.93 -16.03 16.95
C TYR A 123 22.42 -16.17 17.06
N VAL A 124 21.77 -16.87 16.13
CA VAL A 124 20.33 -17.12 16.24
C VAL A 124 20.04 -17.89 17.53
N GLN A 125 20.80 -18.96 17.79
CA GLN A 125 20.63 -19.76 19.01
C GLN A 125 20.85 -18.96 20.30
N SER A 126 21.80 -18.02 20.32
CA SER A 126 22.01 -17.17 21.49
C SER A 126 20.81 -16.25 21.73
N HIS A 127 20.25 -15.66 20.68
CA HIS A 127 19.13 -14.71 20.78
C HIS A 127 17.76 -15.37 20.95
N LEU A 128 17.56 -16.60 20.46
CA LEU A 128 16.30 -17.35 20.66
C LEU A 128 15.93 -17.48 22.15
N ARG A 129 16.93 -17.44 23.04
CA ARG A 129 16.73 -17.46 24.50
C ARG A 129 15.91 -16.26 25.00
N ASP A 130 16.06 -15.10 24.36
CA ASP A 130 15.39 -13.85 24.77
C ASP A 130 13.92 -13.79 24.31
N PHE A 131 13.54 -14.58 23.31
CA PHE A 131 12.19 -14.55 22.73
C PHE A 131 11.19 -15.44 23.46
N HIS A 132 11.65 -16.40 24.26
CA HIS A 132 10.77 -17.31 24.98
C HIS A 132 9.76 -16.59 25.89
N SER A 133 10.18 -15.52 26.55
CA SER A 133 9.32 -14.75 27.46
C SER A 133 8.36 -13.80 26.75
N ARG A 134 8.45 -13.66 25.42
CA ARG A 134 7.67 -12.67 24.69
C ARG A 134 6.27 -13.17 24.34
N PRO A 135 5.21 -12.48 24.79
CA PRO A 135 3.86 -12.82 24.39
C PRO A 135 3.63 -12.49 22.91
N TYR A 136 2.57 -13.08 22.38
CA TYR A 136 2.06 -12.70 21.07
C TYR A 136 1.32 -11.38 21.15
N LYS A 137 1.53 -10.52 20.15
CA LYS A 137 0.89 -9.20 20.06
C LYS A 137 -0.64 -9.30 20.09
N ARG A 138 -1.26 -8.62 21.06
CA ARG A 138 -2.73 -8.63 21.25
C ARG A 138 -3.38 -7.28 21.00
N ASP A 139 -2.66 -6.19 21.21
CA ASP A 139 -3.23 -4.86 21.03
C ASP A 139 -3.44 -4.54 19.55
N LEU A 140 -4.70 -4.30 19.18
CA LEU A 140 -5.10 -3.88 17.83
C LEU A 140 -4.43 -2.57 17.41
N LEU A 141 -4.11 -1.68 18.35
CA LEU A 141 -3.47 -0.39 18.08
C LEU A 141 -2.02 -0.53 17.60
N MET A 142 -1.40 -1.70 17.76
CA MET A 142 -0.02 -1.99 17.35
C MET A 142 0.07 -2.65 15.96
N PHE A 143 -1.06 -2.94 15.31
CA PHE A 143 -1.11 -3.48 13.94
C PHE A 143 -1.12 -2.46 12.79
N PRO A 144 -1.45 -1.16 12.95
CA PRO A 144 -1.40 -0.20 11.86
C PRO A 144 -0.09 -0.19 11.04
N PRO A 145 1.12 -0.33 11.63
CA PRO A 145 2.36 -0.38 10.84
C PRO A 145 2.43 -1.63 9.96
N MET A 146 1.81 -2.72 10.36
CA MET A 146 1.77 -3.95 9.57
C MET A 146 0.66 -3.89 8.51
N VAL A 147 -0.42 -3.16 8.74
CA VAL A 147 -1.58 -3.08 7.84
C VAL A 147 -1.45 -1.94 6.84
N LEU A 148 -0.86 -0.82 7.25
CA LEU A 148 -0.76 0.39 6.46
C LEU A 148 0.65 0.53 5.86
N SER A 149 0.67 0.64 4.54
CA SER A 149 1.84 0.98 3.72
C SER A 149 1.55 2.21 2.86
N PRO A 150 1.25 3.39 3.48
CA PRO A 150 1.01 4.59 2.71
C PRO A 150 2.23 5.01 1.88
N PRO A 151 2.02 5.81 0.82
CA PRO A 151 3.09 6.19 -0.08
C PRO A 151 4.33 6.80 0.60
N ASP A 152 4.14 7.57 1.67
CA ASP A 152 5.26 8.19 2.41
C ASP A 152 6.17 7.15 3.08
N LYS A 153 5.59 6.13 3.70
CA LYS A 153 6.33 4.99 4.25
C LYS A 153 7.04 4.23 3.16
N MET A 154 6.34 3.93 2.07
CA MET A 154 6.92 3.22 0.93
C MET A 154 8.12 3.96 0.34
N ASP A 155 8.02 5.28 0.24
CA ASP A 155 9.10 6.15 -0.21
C ASP A 155 10.31 6.07 0.73
N ARG A 156 10.09 6.07 2.06
CA ARG A 156 11.17 5.85 3.04
C ARG A 156 11.82 4.47 2.88
N ILE A 157 11.04 3.42 2.68
CA ILE A 157 11.56 2.06 2.46
C ILE A 157 12.46 2.02 1.21
N LYS A 158 11.98 2.60 0.10
CA LYS A 158 12.77 2.71 -1.14
C LYS A 158 13.99 3.63 -0.96
N ALA A 159 13.90 4.69 -0.16
CA ALA A 159 15.03 5.57 0.12
C ALA A 159 16.13 4.87 0.93
N ALA A 160 15.77 4.13 1.99
CA ALA A 160 16.73 3.31 2.75
C ALA A 160 17.46 2.31 1.85
N HIS A 161 16.72 1.68 0.94
CA HIS A 161 17.30 0.75 -0.03
C HIS A 161 18.31 1.42 -0.97
N LYS A 162 18.00 2.62 -1.45
CA LYS A 162 18.91 3.41 -2.30
C LYS A 162 20.15 3.84 -1.54
N LEU A 163 20.02 4.24 -0.28
CA LEU A 163 21.18 4.54 0.58
C LEU A 163 22.14 3.35 0.68
N ASN A 164 21.61 2.15 0.91
CA ASN A 164 22.42 0.94 0.97
C ASN A 164 23.09 0.59 -0.37
N LEU A 165 22.37 0.79 -1.48
CA LEU A 165 22.95 0.63 -2.81
C LEU A 165 24.13 1.59 -3.00
N LEU A 166 23.94 2.89 -2.74
CA LEU A 166 24.98 3.91 -2.91
C LEU A 166 26.18 3.69 -1.98
N LYS A 167 25.94 3.29 -0.72
CA LYS A 167 26.99 2.92 0.24
C LYS A 167 27.79 1.72 -0.27
N GLY A 168 27.10 0.69 -0.77
CA GLY A 168 27.72 -0.48 -1.39
C GLY A 168 28.55 -0.12 -2.62
N GLU A 169 28.04 0.70 -3.52
CA GLU A 169 28.74 1.16 -4.72
C GLU A 169 29.96 2.02 -4.38
N THR A 170 29.84 2.90 -3.39
CA THR A 170 30.97 3.70 -2.90
C THR A 170 32.08 2.83 -2.34
N SER A 171 31.73 1.79 -1.57
CA SER A 171 32.71 0.81 -1.07
C SER A 171 33.40 0.03 -2.20
N ASP A 172 32.69 -0.26 -3.28
CA ASP A 172 33.24 -0.97 -4.43
C ASP A 172 34.16 -0.07 -5.27
N ILE A 173 33.80 1.21 -5.42
CA ILE A 173 34.69 2.24 -5.98
C ILE A 173 35.98 2.32 -5.16
N ASP A 174 35.90 2.34 -3.83
CA ASP A 174 37.08 2.40 -2.96
C ASP A 174 38.01 1.19 -3.16
N LYS A 175 37.45 -0.01 -3.33
CA LYS A 175 38.24 -1.23 -3.64
C LYS A 175 38.91 -1.14 -5.02
N LEU A 176 38.22 -0.60 -6.02
CA LEU A 176 38.76 -0.43 -7.38
C LEU A 176 39.87 0.61 -7.41
N LEU A 177 39.69 1.74 -6.70
CA LEU A 177 40.68 2.82 -6.60
C LEU A 177 41.97 2.38 -5.90
N ALA A 178 41.94 1.33 -5.06
CA ALA A 178 43.13 0.73 -4.48
C ALA A 178 43.93 -0.14 -5.49
N GLY A 179 43.35 -0.47 -6.64
CA GLY A 179 43.98 -1.22 -7.71
C GLY A 179 44.70 -0.36 -8.76
N LYS A 180 45.18 -1.00 -9.83
CA LYS A 180 45.72 -0.30 -11.02
C LYS A 180 44.57 0.02 -11.98
N LEU A 181 44.28 1.30 -12.16
CA LEU A 181 43.28 1.81 -13.09
C LEU A 181 43.93 2.78 -14.09
N SER A 182 43.27 3.03 -15.21
CA SER A 182 43.65 4.16 -16.08
C SER A 182 43.34 5.48 -15.36
N GLU A 183 44.08 6.56 -15.68
CA GLU A 183 43.83 7.87 -15.06
C GLU A 183 42.41 8.38 -15.37
N SER A 184 41.90 8.14 -16.58
CA SER A 184 40.53 8.49 -16.98
C SER A 184 39.47 7.77 -16.14
N ASP A 185 39.63 6.47 -15.92
CA ASP A 185 38.68 5.69 -15.11
C ASP A 185 38.73 6.12 -13.64
N LYS A 186 39.93 6.36 -13.12
CA LYS A 186 40.13 6.84 -11.76
C LYS A 186 39.43 8.18 -11.53
N GLU A 187 39.58 9.11 -12.45
CA GLU A 187 38.95 10.43 -12.39
C GLU A 187 37.42 10.33 -12.46
N ALA A 188 36.89 9.51 -13.38
CA ALA A 188 35.46 9.26 -13.51
C ALA A 188 34.86 8.64 -12.24
N LEU A 189 35.50 7.61 -11.68
CA LEU A 189 35.04 6.96 -10.45
C LEU A 189 35.08 7.90 -9.23
N LEU A 190 36.09 8.77 -9.14
CA LEU A 190 36.14 9.79 -8.08
C LEU A 190 34.99 10.79 -8.21
N ARG A 191 34.64 11.23 -9.43
CA ARG A 191 33.47 12.10 -9.65
C ARG A 191 32.16 11.39 -9.31
N ILE A 192 31.99 10.14 -9.74
CA ILE A 192 30.80 9.34 -9.41
C ILE A 192 30.66 9.18 -7.89
N LYS A 193 31.76 8.96 -7.17
CA LYS A 193 31.76 8.86 -5.71
C LYS A 193 31.23 10.13 -5.04
N VAL A 194 31.60 11.32 -5.53
CA VAL A 194 31.06 12.59 -5.02
C VAL A 194 29.55 12.67 -5.29
N VAL A 195 29.12 12.36 -6.50
CA VAL A 195 27.70 12.36 -6.86
C VAL A 195 26.88 11.38 -6.01
N TYR A 196 27.42 10.20 -5.69
CA TYR A 196 26.77 9.23 -4.80
C TYR A 196 26.67 9.74 -3.35
N HIS A 197 27.66 10.49 -2.88
CA HIS A 197 27.61 11.15 -1.57
C HIS A 197 26.51 12.22 -1.54
N ASP A 198 26.42 13.07 -2.54
CA ASP A 198 25.39 14.12 -2.64
C ASP A 198 23.99 13.52 -2.78
N ALA A 199 23.85 12.45 -3.58
CA ALA A 199 22.62 11.67 -3.70
C ALA A 199 22.18 11.07 -2.35
N ALA A 200 23.11 10.55 -1.56
CA ALA A 200 22.80 10.01 -0.23
C ALA A 200 22.35 11.12 0.73
N GLN A 201 23.05 12.25 0.73
CA GLN A 201 22.66 13.43 1.53
C GLN A 201 21.24 13.88 1.17
N PHE A 202 20.92 13.97 -0.13
CA PHE A 202 19.58 14.31 -0.60
C PHE A 202 18.51 13.35 -0.08
N LEU A 203 18.74 12.04 -0.14
CA LEU A 203 17.78 11.03 0.35
C LEU A 203 17.56 11.16 1.86
N ILE A 204 18.64 11.40 2.61
CA ILE A 204 18.63 11.57 4.06
C ILE A 204 17.84 12.83 4.46
N GLU A 205 18.09 13.96 3.83
CA GLU A 205 17.39 15.22 4.10
C GLU A 205 15.92 15.19 3.68
N THR A 206 15.62 14.49 2.59
CA THR A 206 14.26 14.41 2.07
C THR A 206 13.40 13.47 2.91
N TYR A 207 13.83 12.21 3.07
CA TYR A 207 13.00 11.13 3.59
C TYR A 207 13.25 10.81 5.07
N PHE A 208 14.42 11.18 5.60
CA PHE A 208 14.84 10.85 6.97
C PHE A 208 15.23 12.10 7.78
N ALA A 209 14.61 13.26 7.49
CA ALA A 209 14.81 14.50 8.24
C ALA A 209 14.50 14.39 9.75
N HIS A 210 13.72 13.38 10.15
CA HIS A 210 13.30 13.13 11.51
C HIS A 210 14.25 12.22 12.31
N LEU A 211 15.29 11.68 11.66
CA LEU A 211 16.26 10.79 12.29
C LEU A 211 17.60 11.50 12.48
N ASP A 212 18.35 11.06 13.49
CA ASP A 212 19.69 11.55 13.74
C ASP A 212 20.68 11.03 12.70
N ARG A 213 21.80 11.75 12.54
CA ARG A 213 22.91 11.37 11.65
C ARG A 213 23.91 10.52 12.42
N VAL A 214 24.55 9.57 11.74
CA VAL A 214 25.62 8.78 12.35
C VAL A 214 26.94 9.51 12.15
N ASP A 215 27.47 10.07 13.24
CA ASP A 215 28.77 10.73 13.22
C ASP A 215 29.91 9.73 12.99
N GLY A 216 30.91 10.14 12.19
CA GLY A 216 32.15 9.38 11.98
C GLY A 216 32.12 8.32 10.88
N GLU A 217 31.00 8.12 10.20
CA GLU A 217 30.99 7.30 8.98
C GLU A 217 31.61 8.06 7.78
N SER A 218 32.28 7.33 6.90
CA SER A 218 32.85 7.89 5.65
C SER A 218 31.80 8.19 4.57
N PHE A 219 30.56 7.74 4.79
CA PHE A 219 29.44 7.88 3.87
C PHE A 219 28.22 8.39 4.65
N PRO A 220 27.39 9.30 4.09
CA PRO A 220 26.22 9.82 4.76
C PRO A 220 25.27 8.69 5.17
N SER A 221 24.99 8.62 6.47
CA SER A 221 24.16 7.58 7.08
C SER A 221 23.25 8.16 8.16
N VAL A 222 22.18 7.44 8.45
CA VAL A 222 21.17 7.79 9.45
C VAL A 222 21.09 6.73 10.53
N ASP A 223 20.83 7.17 11.76
CA ASP A 223 20.57 6.26 12.86
C ASP A 223 19.14 5.72 12.77
N TYR A 224 19.01 4.51 12.23
CA TYR A 224 17.75 3.78 12.19
C TYR A 224 17.31 3.23 13.56
N GLY A 225 18.06 3.45 14.63
CA GLY A 225 17.64 3.18 16.01
C GLY A 225 16.73 4.27 16.59
N GLY A 226 16.63 5.42 15.93
CA GLY A 226 15.86 6.58 16.39
C GLY A 226 14.33 6.43 16.38
N SER A 227 13.63 7.50 16.74
CA SER A 227 12.17 7.54 16.75
C SER A 227 11.58 7.65 15.35
N HIS A 228 11.05 6.56 14.82
CA HIS A 228 10.33 6.56 13.54
C HIS A 228 8.90 7.11 13.66
N PHE A 229 8.29 7.40 12.50
CA PHE A 229 6.85 7.63 12.47
C PHE A 229 6.10 6.36 12.90
N THR A 230 4.97 6.50 13.60
CA THR A 230 4.17 5.35 14.06
C THR A 230 3.83 4.42 12.91
N VAL A 231 3.51 4.93 11.71
CA VAL A 231 3.21 4.10 10.54
C VAL A 231 4.39 3.22 10.09
N ASP A 232 5.63 3.66 10.32
CA ASP A 232 6.83 2.90 9.98
C ASP A 232 6.99 1.70 10.90
N GLY A 233 6.54 1.82 12.16
CA GLY A 233 6.67 0.78 13.17
C GLY A 233 7.94 0.93 14.00
N VAL A 234 8.32 -0.15 14.67
CA VAL A 234 9.42 -0.21 15.63
C VAL A 234 10.22 -1.51 15.51
N ASN A 235 11.48 -1.46 15.95
CA ASN A 235 12.41 -2.60 15.86
C ASN A 235 12.38 -3.52 17.09
N ALA A 236 11.88 -3.03 18.21
CA ALA A 236 11.88 -3.79 19.45
C ALA A 236 10.56 -3.60 20.20
N GLU A 237 9.73 -4.64 20.17
CA GLU A 237 8.54 -4.74 21.00
C GLU A 237 8.64 -5.94 21.95
N GLU A 238 8.02 -5.78 23.12
CA GLU A 238 7.86 -6.87 24.09
C GLU A 238 6.93 -7.96 23.55
N GLU A 239 5.89 -7.58 22.81
CA GLU A 239 4.99 -8.51 22.12
C GLU A 239 5.33 -8.61 20.63
N VAL A 240 5.35 -9.83 20.07
CA VAL A 240 5.74 -10.04 18.67
C VAL A 240 4.72 -10.87 17.89
N VAL A 241 4.61 -10.60 16.59
CA VAL A 241 3.97 -11.51 15.64
C VAL A 241 4.99 -12.38 14.90
N CYS A 242 4.52 -13.31 14.09
CA CYS A 242 5.38 -14.25 13.39
C CYS A 242 6.40 -13.60 12.45
N THR A 243 6.02 -12.55 11.70
CA THR A 243 6.92 -11.82 10.80
C THR A 243 7.98 -11.06 11.59
N GLU A 244 7.54 -10.28 12.56
CA GLU A 244 8.36 -9.47 13.46
C GLU A 244 9.42 -10.30 14.19
N LEU A 245 9.06 -11.49 14.69
CA LEU A 245 10.01 -12.44 15.29
C LEU A 245 11.21 -12.72 14.39
N ILE A 246 10.97 -13.03 13.12
CA ILE A 246 12.02 -13.37 12.15
C ILE A 246 12.90 -12.15 11.88
N ILE A 247 12.27 -11.00 11.62
CA ILE A 247 13.00 -9.77 11.29
C ILE A 247 13.84 -9.30 12.47
N GLN A 248 13.30 -9.29 13.68
CA GLN A 248 14.06 -8.89 14.87
C GLN A 248 15.27 -9.80 15.10
N LEU A 249 15.15 -11.11 14.87
CA LEU A 249 16.28 -12.04 14.95
C LEU A 249 17.33 -11.72 13.88
N TRP A 250 16.92 -11.49 12.63
CA TRP A 250 17.83 -11.12 11.55
C TRP A 250 18.51 -9.77 11.78
N GLN A 251 17.79 -8.77 12.30
CA GLN A 251 18.34 -7.46 12.67
C GLN A 251 19.39 -7.59 13.77
N ARG A 252 19.09 -8.35 14.85
CA ARG A 252 20.02 -8.61 15.95
C ARG A 252 21.26 -9.39 15.50
N CYS A 253 21.11 -10.30 14.54
CA CYS A 253 22.22 -11.06 13.97
C CYS A 253 22.98 -10.27 12.88
N GLY A 254 22.61 -9.02 12.59
CA GLY A 254 23.28 -8.19 11.59
C GLY A 254 23.06 -8.63 10.14
N VAL A 255 21.98 -9.36 9.86
CA VAL A 255 21.64 -9.83 8.51
C VAL A 255 20.98 -8.73 7.69
N VAL A 256 20.06 -7.98 8.31
CA VAL A 256 19.32 -6.87 7.69
C VAL A 256 19.47 -5.59 8.50
N ASP A 257 19.27 -4.45 7.85
CA ASP A 257 19.19 -3.16 8.54
C ASP A 257 17.96 -3.01 9.42
N LEU A 258 18.04 -2.02 10.31
CA LEU A 258 16.96 -1.64 11.22
C LEU A 258 15.80 -0.92 10.53
N PHE A 259 15.93 -0.57 9.25
CA PHE A 259 14.83 -0.01 8.44
C PHE A 259 14.61 -0.84 7.18
N PRO A 260 13.38 -1.29 6.86
CA PRO A 260 12.12 -1.02 7.58
C PRO A 260 12.10 -1.61 9.01
N PRO A 261 11.36 -1.02 9.96
CA PRO A 261 11.28 -1.56 11.30
C PRO A 261 10.63 -2.94 11.34
N ALA A 262 11.01 -3.80 12.29
CA ALA A 262 10.54 -5.19 12.34
C ALA A 262 9.01 -5.33 12.37
N SER A 263 8.31 -4.46 13.10
CA SER A 263 6.84 -4.50 13.19
C SER A 263 6.10 -4.03 11.93
N SER A 264 6.84 -3.60 10.90
CA SER A 264 6.31 -3.16 9.61
C SER A 264 6.10 -4.28 8.58
N PHE A 265 6.69 -5.46 8.83
CA PHE A 265 6.73 -6.56 7.86
C PHE A 265 5.48 -7.44 7.90
N ARG A 266 5.05 -7.85 6.72
CA ARG A 266 3.91 -8.75 6.45
C ARG A 266 4.39 -10.10 5.94
N SER A 267 3.54 -11.12 6.02
CA SER A 267 3.90 -12.50 5.64
C SER A 267 4.38 -12.61 4.19
N PHE A 268 3.77 -11.85 3.27
CA PHE A 268 4.13 -11.88 1.87
C PHE A 268 5.33 -11.00 1.52
N ASP A 269 5.75 -10.08 2.40
CA ASP A 269 6.98 -9.32 2.16
C ASP A 269 8.15 -10.29 1.99
N PHE A 270 8.11 -11.45 2.66
CA PHE A 270 9.02 -12.59 2.46
C PHE A 270 8.93 -13.28 1.09
N LEU A 271 8.16 -12.79 0.13
CA LEU A 271 8.24 -13.16 -1.31
C LEU A 271 8.93 -12.07 -2.16
N ASP A 272 9.08 -10.88 -1.61
CA ASP A 272 9.68 -9.73 -2.28
C ASP A 272 11.18 -9.64 -1.94
N ASN A 273 12.05 -9.65 -2.95
CA ASN A 273 13.49 -9.44 -2.74
C ASN A 273 13.86 -7.97 -2.50
N THR A 274 12.97 -7.03 -2.79
CA THR A 274 13.24 -5.59 -2.75
C THR A 274 12.99 -4.98 -1.37
N ARG A 275 12.11 -5.59 -0.56
CA ARG A 275 11.73 -5.11 0.78
C ARG A 275 12.88 -5.17 1.81
N PHE A 276 13.84 -6.08 1.62
CA PHE A 276 14.87 -6.37 2.61
C PHE A 276 16.17 -5.65 2.29
N ASN A 277 16.64 -4.89 3.28
CA ASN A 277 17.95 -4.25 3.27
C ASN A 277 18.99 -5.19 3.87
N PHE A 278 19.44 -6.18 3.08
CA PHE A 278 20.53 -7.06 3.49
C PHE A 278 21.84 -6.30 3.60
N LYS A 279 22.55 -6.46 4.73
CA LYS A 279 23.83 -5.77 4.97
C LYS A 279 24.98 -6.34 4.14
N ASP A 280 24.95 -7.64 3.86
CA ASP A 280 25.90 -8.31 2.97
C ASP A 280 25.27 -8.53 1.59
N ALA A 281 25.99 -8.16 0.53
CA ALA A 281 25.61 -8.42 -0.86
C ALA A 281 25.55 -9.91 -1.22
N ARG A 282 26.18 -10.79 -0.43
CA ARG A 282 26.09 -12.25 -0.56
C ARG A 282 24.80 -12.81 0.04
N THR A 283 24.17 -12.04 0.93
CA THR A 283 22.93 -12.44 1.56
C THR A 283 21.76 -12.17 0.63
N ALA A 284 21.03 -13.22 0.27
CA ALA A 284 19.88 -13.13 -0.60
C ALA A 284 18.91 -14.28 -0.37
N PHE A 285 17.66 -14.10 -0.75
CA PHE A 285 16.73 -15.22 -0.83
C PHE A 285 16.96 -16.05 -2.08
N GLY A 286 16.84 -17.37 -1.91
CA GLY A 286 16.77 -18.33 -3.00
C GLY A 286 15.37 -18.43 -3.63
N ASP A 287 15.25 -19.31 -4.62
CA ASP A 287 13.97 -19.66 -5.22
C ASP A 287 13.07 -20.41 -4.22
N VAL A 288 11.77 -20.14 -4.30
CA VAL A 288 10.77 -20.75 -3.41
C VAL A 288 10.47 -22.17 -3.88
N PHE A 289 10.42 -23.14 -2.96
CA PHE A 289 10.01 -24.50 -3.26
C PHE A 289 8.92 -25.00 -2.30
N THR A 290 8.12 -25.97 -2.76
CA THR A 290 7.00 -26.52 -1.97
C THR A 290 7.46 -27.65 -1.07
N LEU A 291 7.12 -27.56 0.22
CA LEU A 291 7.32 -28.59 1.23
C LEU A 291 6.06 -29.45 1.44
N LYS A 292 4.87 -28.84 1.34
CA LYS A 292 3.56 -29.50 1.44
C LYS A 292 2.56 -28.87 0.49
N GLY A 293 1.72 -29.70 -0.13
CA GLY A 293 0.69 -29.28 -1.07
C GLY A 293 1.10 -29.56 -2.52
N ASN A 294 0.13 -29.49 -3.42
CA ASN A 294 0.33 -29.81 -4.85
C ASN A 294 0.46 -28.57 -5.73
N ASP A 295 0.15 -27.39 -5.21
CA ASP A 295 0.20 -26.14 -5.95
C ASP A 295 1.65 -25.67 -6.14
N ALA A 296 1.94 -25.07 -7.30
CA ALA A 296 3.22 -24.40 -7.52
C ALA A 296 3.37 -23.22 -6.53
N PRO A 297 4.58 -22.94 -6.01
CA PRO A 297 4.81 -21.78 -5.14
C PRO A 297 4.62 -20.47 -5.90
N GLU A 298 4.33 -19.38 -5.19
CA GLU A 298 4.28 -18.04 -5.82
C GLU A 298 5.67 -17.68 -6.33
N THR A 299 5.73 -17.10 -7.53
CA THR A 299 7.01 -16.68 -8.10
C THR A 299 7.45 -15.42 -7.36
N PRO A 300 8.64 -15.42 -6.73
CA PRO A 300 9.12 -14.25 -6.01
C PRO A 300 9.43 -13.09 -6.98
N ILE A 301 9.25 -11.85 -6.50
CA ILE A 301 9.77 -10.67 -7.20
C ILE A 301 11.29 -10.73 -7.12
N LYS A 302 11.98 -10.82 -8.28
CA LYS A 302 13.43 -10.98 -8.34
C LYS A 302 14.13 -9.61 -8.41
N ARG A 303 15.19 -9.43 -7.61
CA ARG A 303 16.16 -8.34 -7.75
C ARG A 303 17.34 -8.86 -8.57
N ALA A 304 17.95 -8.00 -9.38
CA ALA A 304 19.27 -8.28 -9.94
C ALA A 304 20.25 -8.50 -8.77
N THR A 305 20.85 -9.68 -8.67
CA THR A 305 21.90 -9.94 -7.69
C THR A 305 23.15 -9.15 -8.06
N ARG A 306 23.79 -8.55 -7.06
CA ARG A 306 25.07 -7.84 -7.27
C ARG A 306 26.12 -8.85 -7.76
N LYS A 307 26.92 -8.47 -8.76
CA LYS A 307 28.06 -9.28 -9.20
C LYS A 307 29.05 -9.45 -8.03
N LYS A 308 29.67 -10.63 -7.90
CA LYS A 308 30.56 -10.96 -6.77
C LYS A 308 31.84 -10.12 -6.70
N THR A 309 32.28 -9.56 -7.83
CA THR A 309 33.53 -8.79 -7.92
C THR A 309 33.23 -7.42 -8.52
N PRO A 310 33.66 -6.32 -7.88
CA PRO A 310 33.51 -5.00 -8.46
C PRO A 310 34.35 -4.87 -9.72
N THR A 311 33.82 -4.18 -10.71
CA THR A 311 34.51 -3.85 -11.97
C THR A 311 34.18 -2.41 -12.33
N VAL A 312 35.10 -1.70 -12.99
CA VAL A 312 34.89 -0.31 -13.43
C VAL A 312 33.61 -0.21 -14.26
N GLU A 313 33.47 -1.07 -15.27
CA GLU A 313 32.27 -1.10 -16.12
C GLU A 313 31.00 -1.40 -15.32
N GLY A 314 31.08 -2.28 -14.31
CA GLY A 314 29.95 -2.54 -13.43
C GLY A 314 29.49 -1.30 -12.65
N CYS A 315 30.42 -0.49 -12.13
CA CYS A 315 30.08 0.76 -11.46
C CYS A 315 29.50 1.79 -12.45
N PHE A 316 30.04 1.85 -13.67
CA PHE A 316 29.50 2.71 -14.74
C PHE A 316 28.10 2.27 -15.17
N ASP A 317 27.83 0.96 -15.26
CA ASP A 317 26.50 0.41 -15.56
C ASP A 317 25.48 0.79 -14.47
N VAL A 318 25.87 0.74 -13.19
CA VAL A 318 24.99 1.18 -12.10
C VAL A 318 24.70 2.69 -12.23
N TYR A 319 25.71 3.52 -12.49
CA TYR A 319 25.50 4.95 -12.71
C TYR A 319 24.56 5.22 -13.91
N ARG A 320 24.79 4.55 -15.04
CA ARG A 320 23.92 4.62 -16.23
C ARG A 320 22.48 4.22 -15.92
N SER A 321 22.29 3.19 -15.09
CA SER A 321 20.95 2.73 -14.72
C SER A 321 20.19 3.69 -13.79
N THR A 322 20.89 4.66 -13.19
CA THR A 322 20.33 5.60 -12.21
C THR A 322 20.31 7.06 -12.68
N SER A 323 20.90 7.36 -13.85
CA SER A 323 20.99 8.71 -14.40
C SER A 323 20.37 8.81 -15.80
N ALA A 324 19.75 9.95 -16.11
CA ALA A 324 19.11 10.17 -17.41
C ALA A 324 20.10 10.36 -18.57
N ASN A 325 21.23 11.03 -18.31
CA ASN A 325 22.28 11.27 -19.32
C ASN A 325 23.27 10.09 -19.43
N GLY A 326 23.42 9.30 -18.36
CA GLY A 326 24.21 8.08 -18.35
C GLY A 326 25.72 8.25 -18.55
N ASP A 327 26.26 9.46 -18.65
CA ASP A 327 27.70 9.67 -18.90
C ASP A 327 28.52 9.51 -17.61
N PRO A 328 29.27 8.40 -17.43
CA PRO A 328 30.05 8.18 -16.23
C PRO A 328 31.27 9.11 -16.14
N HIS A 329 31.69 9.72 -17.25
CA HIS A 329 32.84 10.61 -17.28
C HIS A 329 32.48 12.05 -16.89
N ASN A 330 31.23 12.45 -17.02
CA ASN A 330 30.71 13.72 -16.54
C ASN A 330 29.45 13.52 -15.67
N PRO A 331 29.59 12.88 -14.50
CA PRO A 331 28.45 12.56 -13.67
C PRO A 331 27.90 13.82 -12.98
N ASP A 332 26.59 13.88 -12.87
CA ASP A 332 25.84 14.98 -12.24
C ASP A 332 24.74 14.40 -11.35
N VAL A 333 24.57 14.95 -10.14
CA VAL A 333 23.50 14.55 -9.21
C VAL A 333 22.12 14.91 -9.76
N ASP A 334 21.99 16.01 -10.50
CA ASP A 334 20.71 16.41 -11.10
C ASP A 334 20.25 15.41 -12.15
N SER A 335 21.19 14.75 -12.84
CA SER A 335 20.86 13.67 -13.78
C SER A 335 20.25 12.44 -13.10
N MET A 336 20.47 12.27 -11.79
CA MET A 336 19.88 11.21 -10.96
C MET A 336 18.53 11.61 -10.35
N TYR A 337 18.04 12.83 -10.56
CA TYR A 337 16.85 13.36 -9.89
C TYR A 337 15.62 12.45 -9.98
N MET A 338 15.31 11.94 -11.18
CA MET A 338 14.17 11.04 -11.39
C MET A 338 14.32 9.71 -10.64
N TRP A 339 15.55 9.23 -10.50
CA TRP A 339 15.86 8.07 -9.67
C TRP A 339 15.79 8.41 -8.19
N LEU A 340 16.19 9.59 -7.73
CA LEU A 340 16.14 9.95 -6.31
C LEU A 340 14.70 10.16 -5.80
N ILE A 341 13.83 10.77 -6.61
CA ILE A 341 12.42 10.98 -6.26
C ILE A 341 11.61 9.68 -6.42
N GLN A 342 11.11 9.17 -5.31
CA GLN A 342 10.40 7.89 -5.21
C GLN A 342 8.95 7.92 -5.75
N SER A 343 8.23 9.03 -5.53
CA SER A 343 6.82 9.18 -5.89
C SER A 343 6.55 10.56 -6.51
N ASN A 344 5.47 11.27 -6.16
CA ASN A 344 5.24 12.62 -6.68
C ASN A 344 5.96 13.66 -5.84
N THR A 345 6.42 14.74 -6.48
CA THR A 345 6.84 15.94 -5.76
C THR A 345 5.65 16.86 -5.54
N ASN A 346 5.76 17.69 -4.50
CA ASN A 346 4.76 18.70 -4.19
C ASN A 346 4.57 19.67 -5.37
N LYS A 347 5.66 20.02 -6.07
CA LYS A 347 5.61 20.88 -7.26
C LYS A 347 4.69 20.30 -8.34
N VAL A 348 4.85 19.01 -8.67
CA VAL A 348 4.04 18.31 -9.68
C VAL A 348 2.58 18.21 -9.24
N VAL A 349 2.33 17.88 -7.96
CA VAL A 349 0.95 17.83 -7.44
C VAL A 349 0.28 19.21 -7.52
N ASN A 350 1.00 20.27 -7.14
CA ASN A 350 0.46 21.63 -7.18
C ASN A 350 0.15 22.12 -8.60
N SER A 351 0.94 21.72 -9.61
CA SER A 351 0.69 22.10 -11.00
C SER A 351 -0.47 21.33 -11.62
N ASP A 352 -0.56 20.02 -11.36
CA ASP A 352 -1.38 19.13 -12.18
C ASP A 352 -2.71 18.73 -11.53
N LEU A 353 -2.82 18.80 -10.19
CA LEU A 353 -3.96 18.24 -9.46
C LEU A 353 -5.30 18.86 -9.90
N GLY A 354 -5.35 20.17 -10.15
CA GLY A 354 -6.57 20.84 -10.63
C GLY A 354 -7.04 20.29 -11.98
N LEU A 355 -6.12 20.10 -12.92
CA LEU A 355 -6.42 19.54 -14.25
C LEU A 355 -6.81 18.06 -14.16
N ASN A 356 -6.13 17.29 -13.31
CA ASN A 356 -6.45 15.88 -13.08
C ASN A 356 -7.87 15.72 -12.52
N ILE A 357 -8.25 16.54 -11.53
CA ILE A 357 -9.60 16.56 -10.96
C ILE A 357 -10.63 16.96 -12.01
N ALA A 358 -10.35 18.00 -12.82
CA ALA A 358 -11.25 18.43 -13.88
C ALA A 358 -11.52 17.29 -14.89
N SER A 359 -10.45 16.64 -15.33
CA SER A 359 -10.49 15.57 -16.33
C SER A 359 -11.25 14.35 -15.83
N VAL A 360 -10.96 13.94 -14.59
CA VAL A 360 -11.66 12.84 -13.91
C VAL A 360 -13.15 13.16 -13.75
N GLY A 361 -13.47 14.34 -13.21
CA GLY A 361 -14.85 14.74 -12.99
C GLY A 361 -15.65 14.80 -14.29
N ALA A 362 -15.05 15.31 -15.36
CA ALA A 362 -15.67 15.35 -16.68
C ALA A 362 -15.95 13.93 -17.22
N LEU A 363 -15.00 13.02 -17.08
CA LEU A 363 -15.16 11.62 -17.48
C LEU A 363 -16.31 10.93 -16.74
N PHE A 364 -16.42 11.12 -15.42
CA PHE A 364 -17.52 10.54 -14.63
C PHE A 364 -18.88 11.12 -15.02
N ALA A 365 -18.96 12.42 -15.27
CA ALA A 365 -20.20 13.06 -15.70
C ALA A 365 -20.66 12.54 -17.08
N LEU A 366 -19.72 12.35 -18.02
CA LEU A 366 -20.00 11.76 -19.33
C LEU A 366 -20.48 10.30 -19.20
N CYS A 367 -19.84 9.48 -18.37
CA CYS A 367 -20.31 8.13 -18.08
C CYS A 367 -21.73 8.12 -17.49
N GLY A 368 -22.07 9.15 -16.71
CA GLY A 368 -23.42 9.36 -16.19
C GLY A 368 -24.49 9.52 -17.27
N LEU A 369 -24.15 10.08 -18.44
CA LEU A 369 -25.05 10.17 -19.59
C LEU A 369 -25.23 8.81 -20.27
N VAL A 370 -24.17 8.01 -20.37
CA VAL A 370 -24.21 6.67 -20.99
C VAL A 370 -25.20 5.76 -20.26
N ILE A 371 -25.26 5.85 -18.93
CA ILE A 371 -26.17 5.05 -18.11
C ILE A 371 -27.56 5.68 -17.90
N ALA A 372 -27.92 6.71 -18.67
CA ALA A 372 -29.17 7.47 -18.54
C ALA A 372 -30.44 6.60 -18.36
N PRO A 373 -30.69 5.53 -19.14
CA PRO A 373 -31.88 4.70 -18.95
C PRO A 373 -31.91 3.96 -17.61
N LEU A 374 -30.77 3.41 -17.17
CA LEU A 374 -30.63 2.78 -15.85
C LEU A 374 -30.80 3.83 -14.75
N ARG A 375 -30.26 5.02 -14.98
CA ARG A 375 -30.38 6.19 -14.10
C ARG A 375 -31.81 6.72 -14.01
N LEU A 376 -32.68 6.50 -14.99
CA LEU A 376 -34.10 6.77 -14.76
C LEU A 376 -34.69 5.72 -13.82
N ARG A 377 -34.54 4.43 -14.16
CA ARG A 377 -35.20 3.33 -13.46
C ARG A 377 -34.86 3.28 -11.98
N TRP A 378 -33.58 3.36 -11.61
CA TRP A 378 -33.19 3.34 -10.19
C TRP A 378 -33.81 4.51 -9.38
N ILE A 379 -33.97 5.72 -9.95
CA ILE A 379 -34.51 6.91 -9.29
C ILE A 379 -36.00 6.71 -9.08
N GLU A 380 -36.71 6.21 -10.10
CA GLU A 380 -38.14 5.90 -9.97
C GLU A 380 -38.39 4.96 -8.79
N TYR A 381 -37.59 3.90 -8.66
CA TYR A 381 -37.70 2.96 -7.53
C TYR A 381 -37.23 3.57 -6.19
N GLN A 382 -36.14 4.36 -6.22
CA GLN A 382 -35.58 4.99 -5.02
C GLN A 382 -36.58 5.98 -4.41
N LEU A 383 -37.14 6.86 -5.25
CA LEU A 383 -38.19 7.81 -4.88
C LEU A 383 -39.52 7.11 -4.61
N GLY A 384 -39.80 6.03 -5.34
CA GLY A 384 -41.12 5.39 -5.37
C GLY A 384 -42.12 6.20 -6.19
N VAL A 385 -41.68 6.93 -7.23
CA VAL A 385 -42.54 7.76 -8.07
C VAL A 385 -42.07 7.61 -9.51
N VAL A 386 -42.99 7.48 -10.46
CA VAL A 386 -42.68 7.45 -11.90
C VAL A 386 -42.34 8.87 -12.39
N LEU A 387 -41.52 8.98 -13.44
CA LEU A 387 -41.26 10.26 -14.10
C LEU A 387 -42.57 10.97 -14.48
N ARG A 388 -42.76 12.21 -14.02
CA ARG A 388 -44.00 12.98 -14.27
C ARG A 388 -43.86 14.00 -15.40
N ARG A 389 -42.66 14.58 -15.54
CA ARG A 389 -42.36 15.65 -16.50
C ARG A 389 -41.02 15.40 -17.16
N GLY A 390 -40.90 15.85 -18.40
CA GLY A 390 -39.69 15.68 -19.21
C GLY A 390 -39.49 14.24 -19.68
N SER A 391 -38.32 14.00 -20.29
CA SER A 391 -37.89 12.69 -20.80
C SER A 391 -36.71 12.16 -19.99
N VAL A 392 -36.32 10.90 -20.26
CA VAL A 392 -35.05 10.31 -19.79
C VAL A 392 -33.87 11.27 -20.05
N TRP A 393 -33.82 11.85 -21.24
CA TRP A 393 -32.72 12.71 -21.66
C TRP A 393 -32.75 14.09 -21.01
N SER A 394 -33.94 14.66 -20.78
CA SER A 394 -34.06 15.90 -20.03
C SER A 394 -33.63 15.72 -18.57
N LEU A 395 -33.99 14.59 -17.95
CA LEU A 395 -33.53 14.24 -16.60
C LEU A 395 -32.01 14.08 -16.57
N SER A 396 -31.46 13.32 -17.50
CA SER A 396 -30.02 13.07 -17.62
C SER A 396 -29.24 14.34 -17.91
N ALA A 397 -29.76 15.26 -18.72
CA ALA A 397 -29.16 16.57 -18.95
C ALA A 397 -29.10 17.40 -17.65
N GLY A 398 -30.15 17.36 -16.82
CA GLY A 398 -30.16 18.00 -15.51
C GLY A 398 -29.09 17.43 -14.56
N PHE A 399 -28.95 16.10 -14.52
CA PHE A 399 -27.88 15.45 -13.75
C PHE A 399 -26.50 15.76 -14.30
N PHE A 400 -26.33 15.77 -15.62
CA PHE A 400 -25.07 16.12 -16.26
C PHE A 400 -24.66 17.56 -15.94
N ALA A 401 -25.59 18.52 -16.00
CA ALA A 401 -25.33 19.90 -15.61
C ALA A 401 -24.93 20.01 -14.13
N ARG A 402 -25.57 19.24 -13.26
CA ARG A 402 -25.18 19.11 -11.85
C ARG A 402 -23.78 18.56 -11.71
N ASP A 403 -23.44 17.50 -12.43
CA ASP A 403 -22.14 16.84 -12.36
C ASP A 403 -21.04 17.77 -12.90
N MET A 404 -21.27 18.49 -13.99
CA MET A 404 -20.36 19.54 -14.49
C MET A 404 -20.15 20.68 -13.48
N LEU A 405 -21.20 21.13 -12.80
CA LEU A 405 -21.07 22.12 -11.73
C LEU A 405 -20.28 21.55 -10.54
N CYS A 406 -20.40 20.25 -10.27
CA CYS A 406 -19.59 19.54 -9.29
C CYS A 406 -18.10 19.62 -9.67
N VAL A 407 -17.76 19.29 -10.92
CA VAL A 407 -16.40 19.42 -11.46
C VAL A 407 -15.87 20.83 -11.29
N LEU A 408 -16.62 21.83 -11.74
CA LEU A 408 -16.21 23.23 -11.65
C LEU A 408 -15.94 23.66 -10.20
N THR A 409 -16.84 23.27 -9.28
CA THR A 409 -16.69 23.57 -7.85
C THR A 409 -15.48 22.87 -7.26
N GLN A 410 -15.23 21.61 -7.62
CA GLN A 410 -14.05 20.87 -7.18
C GLN A 410 -12.78 21.58 -7.64
N VAL A 411 -12.66 21.92 -8.93
CA VAL A 411 -11.49 22.59 -9.49
C VAL A 411 -11.21 23.93 -8.80
N ILE A 412 -12.24 24.77 -8.64
CA ILE A 412 -12.11 26.06 -7.94
C ILE A 412 -11.65 25.85 -6.49
N THR A 413 -12.29 24.90 -5.78
CA THR A 413 -11.94 24.60 -4.38
C THR A 413 -10.52 24.08 -4.27
N THR A 414 -10.09 23.21 -5.18
CA THR A 414 -8.72 22.71 -5.28
C THR A 414 -7.76 23.86 -5.51
N SER A 415 -8.00 24.74 -6.47
CA SER A 415 -7.12 25.89 -6.73
C SER A 415 -7.00 26.81 -5.51
N ILE A 416 -8.10 27.07 -4.79
CA ILE A 416 -8.09 27.88 -3.56
C ILE A 416 -7.34 27.16 -2.43
N ALA A 417 -7.59 25.87 -2.23
CA ALA A 417 -6.95 25.07 -1.20
C ALA A 417 -5.44 24.98 -1.43
N LEU A 418 -5.01 24.66 -2.66
CA LEU A 418 -3.59 24.60 -3.03
C LEU A 418 -2.93 25.96 -2.85
N LYS A 419 -3.53 27.07 -3.33
CA LYS A 419 -2.97 28.41 -3.09
C LYS A 419 -2.81 28.75 -1.61
N SER A 420 -3.79 28.38 -0.78
CA SER A 420 -3.70 28.57 0.67
C SER A 420 -2.56 27.76 1.30
N LEU A 421 -2.25 26.58 0.74
CA LEU A 421 -1.13 25.73 1.18
C LEU A 421 0.22 26.20 0.60
N LEU A 422 0.24 26.76 -0.61
CA LEU A 422 1.42 27.32 -1.28
C LEU A 422 2.00 28.52 -0.52
N TYR A 423 1.18 29.33 0.15
CA TYR A 423 1.64 30.51 0.90
C TYR A 423 2.68 30.17 2.00
N ARG A 424 2.81 28.88 2.38
CA ARG A 424 3.78 28.40 3.37
C ARG A 424 5.11 27.87 2.78
N GLN A 425 5.36 28.00 1.46
CA GLN A 425 6.30 27.11 0.76
C GLN A 425 7.70 27.62 0.41
N SER A 426 8.07 28.89 0.65
CA SER A 426 9.21 29.50 -0.10
C SER A 426 10.54 28.73 -0.08
N ASP A 427 10.81 27.83 0.88
CA ASP A 427 12.02 26.98 0.89
C ASP A 427 11.79 25.49 1.28
N THR A 428 10.60 24.94 1.05
CA THR A 428 10.35 23.54 1.41
C THR A 428 10.68 22.62 0.24
N GLY A 429 11.63 21.71 0.41
CA GLY A 429 12.13 20.78 -0.62
C GLY A 429 11.07 19.91 -1.33
N PRO A 430 11.45 18.81 -2.01
CA PRO A 430 10.58 18.11 -2.97
C PRO A 430 9.24 17.60 -2.39
N LEU A 431 9.19 17.32 -1.08
CA LEU A 431 7.95 16.91 -0.39
C LEU A 431 7.05 18.08 -0.02
N GLY A 432 7.58 19.30 0.19
CA GLY A 432 6.80 20.45 0.68
C GLY A 432 6.76 20.58 2.21
N PRO A 433 5.98 21.55 2.74
CA PRO A 433 5.85 21.76 4.18
C PRO A 433 5.05 20.62 4.83
N PRO A 434 5.18 20.41 6.15
CA PRO A 434 4.27 19.52 6.86
C PRO A 434 2.87 20.16 6.92
N LEU A 435 1.83 19.42 6.54
CA LEU A 435 0.44 19.86 6.73
C LEU A 435 0.10 19.99 8.21
N VAL A 436 0.57 19.03 9.01
CA VAL A 436 0.44 18.98 10.47
C VAL A 436 1.67 18.30 11.06
N HIS A 437 2.26 18.87 12.10
CA HIS A 437 3.32 18.20 12.85
C HIS A 437 2.72 17.04 13.65
N THR A 438 3.05 15.81 13.26
CA THR A 438 2.58 14.59 13.90
C THR A 438 3.68 13.53 13.88
N HIS A 439 3.65 12.64 14.87
CA HIS A 439 4.53 11.48 14.92
C HIS A 439 3.92 10.27 14.17
N LEU A 440 2.67 10.38 13.67
CA LEU A 440 1.98 9.26 13.03
C LEU A 440 2.47 9.01 11.59
N PHE A 441 2.69 10.08 10.83
CA PHE A 441 2.94 10.07 9.39
C PHE A 441 3.81 11.26 8.99
N ASP A 442 4.54 11.13 7.87
CA ASP A 442 5.22 12.28 7.28
C ASP A 442 4.24 13.10 6.42
N THR A 443 3.55 14.05 7.05
CA THR A 443 2.55 14.89 6.37
C THR A 443 3.15 15.91 5.40
N ARG A 444 4.49 15.94 5.24
CA ARG A 444 5.12 16.62 4.11
C ARG A 444 4.76 15.91 2.81
N HIS A 445 4.59 14.60 2.82
CA HIS A 445 4.43 13.83 1.59
C HIS A 445 3.22 14.28 0.74
N PRO A 446 3.37 14.49 -0.59
CA PRO A 446 2.30 15.02 -1.46
C PRO A 446 1.02 14.19 -1.51
N TYR A 447 1.10 12.90 -1.18
CA TYR A 447 -0.08 12.04 -0.94
C TYR A 447 -1.10 12.69 0.00
N TYR A 448 -0.67 13.27 1.12
CA TYR A 448 -1.60 13.87 2.10
C TYR A 448 -2.24 15.16 1.58
N TYR A 449 -1.52 15.92 0.76
CA TYR A 449 -2.06 17.08 0.06
C TYR A 449 -3.20 16.68 -0.86
N VAL A 450 -2.99 15.64 -1.69
CA VAL A 450 -4.03 15.10 -2.57
C VAL A 450 -5.24 14.63 -1.76
N CYS A 451 -5.04 13.85 -0.70
CA CYS A 451 -6.12 13.36 0.15
C CYS A 451 -6.98 14.50 0.73
N ILE A 452 -6.36 15.48 1.37
CA ILE A 452 -7.09 16.59 2.02
C ILE A 452 -7.79 17.45 0.98
N VAL A 453 -7.09 17.84 -0.08
CA VAL A 453 -7.65 18.70 -1.13
C VAL A 453 -8.79 18.00 -1.86
N TRP A 454 -8.66 16.71 -2.18
CA TRP A 454 -9.71 15.92 -2.82
C TRP A 454 -10.96 15.81 -1.94
N LEU A 455 -10.80 15.41 -0.67
CA LEU A 455 -11.93 15.26 0.25
C LEU A 455 -12.62 16.60 0.53
N LEU A 456 -11.85 17.69 0.69
CA LEU A 456 -12.39 19.03 0.86
C LEU A 456 -13.15 19.49 -0.39
N ALA A 457 -12.55 19.33 -1.58
CA ALA A 457 -13.18 19.68 -2.85
C ALA A 457 -14.49 18.92 -3.05
N ASN A 458 -14.53 17.63 -2.72
CA ASN A 458 -15.75 16.82 -2.80
C ASN A 458 -16.82 17.26 -1.81
N ALA A 459 -16.43 17.55 -0.57
CA ALA A 459 -17.35 18.03 0.47
C ALA A 459 -18.00 19.36 0.08
N VAL A 460 -17.20 20.33 -0.40
CA VAL A 460 -17.70 21.63 -0.87
C VAL A 460 -18.58 21.45 -2.11
N ALA A 461 -18.14 20.67 -3.10
CA ALA A 461 -18.91 20.42 -4.31
C ALA A 461 -20.25 19.72 -4.03
N HIS A 462 -20.29 18.80 -3.07
CA HIS A 462 -21.54 18.18 -2.62
C HIS A 462 -22.54 19.22 -2.08
N ILE A 463 -22.08 20.10 -1.19
CA ILE A 463 -22.91 21.15 -0.59
C ILE A 463 -23.42 22.11 -1.68
N THR A 464 -22.54 22.57 -2.56
CA THR A 464 -22.84 23.54 -3.62
C THR A 464 -23.79 22.98 -4.68
N THR A 465 -23.70 21.69 -5.02
CA THR A 465 -24.50 21.09 -6.10
C THR A 465 -25.79 20.44 -5.65
N THR A 466 -26.00 20.23 -4.35
CA THR A 466 -27.23 19.65 -3.80
C THR A 466 -28.50 20.44 -4.18
N PRO A 467 -28.50 21.78 -4.17
CA PRO A 467 -29.67 22.54 -4.62
C PRO A 467 -30.07 22.28 -6.06
N LEU A 468 -29.09 22.17 -6.96
CA LEU A 468 -29.34 21.88 -8.37
C LEU A 468 -29.89 20.46 -8.54
N LEU A 469 -29.27 19.48 -7.87
CA LEU A 469 -29.76 18.10 -7.81
C LEU A 469 -31.23 18.04 -7.36
N ASN A 470 -31.56 18.67 -6.24
CA ASN A 470 -32.92 18.69 -5.71
C ASN A 470 -33.88 19.47 -6.61
N SER A 471 -33.41 20.49 -7.33
CA SER A 471 -34.21 21.22 -8.32
C SER A 471 -34.56 20.34 -9.52
N VAL A 472 -33.61 19.55 -10.03
CA VAL A 472 -33.83 18.56 -11.10
C VAL A 472 -34.85 17.52 -10.64
N VAL A 473 -34.66 16.95 -9.44
CA VAL A 473 -35.61 15.98 -8.87
C VAL A 473 -37.01 16.59 -8.69
N ALA A 474 -37.11 17.82 -8.18
CA ALA A 474 -38.37 18.52 -8.00
C ALA A 474 -39.08 18.80 -9.34
N HIS A 475 -38.34 19.18 -10.37
CA HIS A 475 -38.89 19.39 -11.71
C HIS A 475 -39.46 18.08 -12.29
N HIS A 476 -38.71 16.99 -12.24
CA HIS A 476 -39.11 15.74 -12.92
C HIS A 476 -40.11 14.89 -12.13
N PHE A 477 -40.04 14.87 -10.80
CA PHE A 477 -40.84 13.98 -9.93
C PHE A 477 -41.74 14.73 -8.94
N GLY A 478 -41.50 16.01 -8.70
CA GLY A 478 -42.32 16.84 -7.82
C GLY A 478 -43.62 17.31 -8.48
N PRO A 479 -44.55 17.88 -7.68
CA PRO A 479 -45.75 18.53 -8.22
C PRO A 479 -45.40 19.82 -8.99
N VAL A 480 -46.36 20.33 -9.75
CA VAL A 480 -46.29 21.70 -10.26
C VAL A 480 -46.52 22.64 -9.08
N LEU A 481 -45.56 23.52 -8.80
CA LEU A 481 -45.62 24.47 -7.70
C LEU A 481 -45.58 25.91 -8.26
N PRO A 482 -46.32 26.86 -7.66
CA PRO A 482 -46.18 28.26 -8.01
C PRO A 482 -44.83 28.80 -7.50
N GLY A 483 -44.04 29.38 -8.41
CA GLY A 483 -42.80 30.07 -8.08
C GLY A 483 -41.59 29.17 -7.76
N PRO A 484 -40.43 29.79 -7.46
CA PRO A 484 -39.19 29.08 -7.19
C PRO A 484 -39.19 28.43 -5.80
N LEU A 485 -38.52 27.28 -5.68
CA LEU A 485 -38.28 26.64 -4.38
C LEU A 485 -37.25 27.43 -3.58
N SER A 486 -37.51 27.62 -2.28
CA SER A 486 -36.53 28.28 -1.41
C SER A 486 -35.26 27.44 -1.26
N LEU A 487 -34.10 28.12 -1.17
CA LEU A 487 -32.80 27.47 -1.02
C LEU A 487 -32.78 26.50 0.18
N ARG A 488 -33.43 26.86 1.29
CA ARG A 488 -33.56 25.99 2.47
C ARG A 488 -34.23 24.64 2.16
N LYS A 489 -35.25 24.62 1.30
CA LYS A 489 -35.88 23.37 0.84
C LYS A 489 -34.94 22.59 -0.09
N LEU A 490 -34.26 23.30 -1.00
CA LEU A 490 -33.32 22.72 -1.95
C LEU A 490 -32.05 22.16 -1.29
N MET A 491 -31.65 22.66 -0.12
CA MET A 491 -30.52 22.14 0.67
C MET A 491 -30.86 20.89 1.49
N ARG A 492 -32.08 20.34 1.39
CA ARG A 492 -32.50 19.19 2.18
C ARG A 492 -31.60 17.98 1.92
N GLY A 493 -30.98 17.47 2.97
CA GLY A 493 -30.12 16.29 2.93
C GLY A 493 -28.65 16.58 2.66
N SER A 494 -28.25 17.82 2.33
CA SER A 494 -26.84 18.17 2.04
C SER A 494 -25.90 17.78 3.18
N PHE A 495 -26.21 18.19 4.42
CA PHE A 495 -25.36 17.86 5.58
C PHE A 495 -25.49 16.38 6.00
N ALA A 496 -26.69 15.81 5.89
CA ALA A 496 -26.92 14.41 6.26
C ALA A 496 -26.22 13.42 5.33
N LEU A 497 -26.00 13.80 4.08
CA LEU A 497 -25.30 13.01 3.07
C LEU A 497 -23.85 13.45 2.87
N LEU A 498 -23.37 14.46 3.60
CA LEU A 498 -22.03 15.04 3.40
C LEU A 498 -20.90 14.00 3.46
N PRO A 499 -20.83 13.08 4.44
CA PRO A 499 -19.76 12.08 4.47
C PRO A 499 -19.78 11.19 3.22
N LEU A 500 -20.98 10.79 2.77
CA LEU A 500 -21.15 9.97 1.58
C LEU A 500 -20.87 10.76 0.30
N GLY A 501 -21.23 12.05 0.25
CA GLY A 501 -20.96 12.94 -0.88
C GLY A 501 -19.47 13.30 -1.00
N ALA A 502 -18.75 13.39 0.11
CA ALA A 502 -17.31 13.59 0.13
C ALA A 502 -16.56 12.35 -0.38
N LEU A 503 -17.05 11.14 -0.04
CA LEU A 503 -16.46 9.88 -0.48
C LEU A 503 -16.89 9.47 -1.91
N LEU A 504 -18.13 9.78 -2.31
CA LEU A 504 -18.69 9.48 -3.63
C LEU A 504 -19.22 10.77 -4.29
N PRO A 505 -18.34 11.68 -4.77
CA PRO A 505 -18.77 12.94 -5.40
C PRO A 505 -19.58 12.69 -6.67
N PHE A 506 -19.14 11.71 -7.45
CA PHE A 506 -19.85 11.13 -8.59
C PHE A 506 -20.32 9.72 -8.23
N GLN A 507 -21.37 9.28 -8.92
CA GLN A 507 -21.81 7.91 -8.84
C GLN A 507 -20.66 6.97 -9.25
N ALA A 508 -20.41 5.93 -8.44
CA ALA A 508 -19.36 4.94 -8.68
C ALA A 508 -17.92 5.51 -8.75
N ALA A 509 -17.67 6.66 -8.11
CA ALA A 509 -16.35 7.30 -8.03
C ALA A 509 -15.34 6.49 -7.22
N TRP A 510 -14.86 5.39 -7.80
CA TRP A 510 -13.87 4.49 -7.19
C TRP A 510 -12.52 5.15 -6.90
N ILE A 511 -12.24 6.24 -7.61
CA ILE A 511 -11.03 7.05 -7.44
C ILE A 511 -10.87 7.55 -6.01
N THR A 512 -11.94 7.88 -5.28
CA THR A 512 -11.76 8.36 -3.90
C THR A 512 -11.13 7.32 -3.01
N TRP A 513 -11.59 6.06 -3.06
CA TRP A 513 -10.95 4.99 -2.30
C TRP A 513 -9.54 4.75 -2.81
N TYR A 514 -9.38 4.63 -4.13
CA TYR A 514 -8.10 4.37 -4.78
C TYR A 514 -7.01 5.38 -4.43
N GLU A 515 -7.35 6.66 -4.34
CA GLU A 515 -6.41 7.76 -4.05
C GLU A 515 -6.22 8.05 -2.57
N THR A 516 -7.09 7.54 -1.70
CA THR A 516 -7.03 7.80 -0.25
C THR A 516 -6.72 6.52 0.52
N MET A 517 -7.68 5.96 1.25
CA MET A 517 -7.49 4.80 2.12
C MET A 517 -6.96 3.57 1.35
N GLY A 518 -7.36 3.38 0.09
CA GLY A 518 -6.87 2.30 -0.75
C GLY A 518 -5.36 2.36 -0.96
N ALA A 519 -4.82 3.54 -1.27
CA ALA A 519 -3.38 3.76 -1.42
C ALA A 519 -2.59 3.62 -0.10
N ALA A 520 -3.27 3.75 1.06
CA ALA A 520 -2.66 3.50 2.36
C ALA A 520 -2.55 2.00 2.69
N ILE A 521 -3.39 1.15 2.09
CA ILE A 521 -3.41 -0.29 2.32
C ILE A 521 -2.61 -1.01 1.24
N ILE A 522 -2.91 -0.73 -0.03
CA ILE A 522 -2.22 -1.29 -1.19
C ILE A 522 -1.26 -0.20 -1.70
N PRO A 523 0.06 -0.43 -1.65
CA PRO A 523 1.03 0.63 -1.90
C PRO A 523 0.97 1.07 -3.36
N THR A 524 0.49 2.31 -3.60
CA THR A 524 0.47 2.90 -4.94
C THR A 524 1.42 4.09 -5.07
N SER A 525 2.55 3.87 -5.75
CA SER A 525 3.56 4.90 -6.01
C SER A 525 3.12 5.90 -7.10
N SER A 526 2.30 5.44 -8.05
CA SER A 526 1.65 6.25 -9.07
C SER A 526 0.14 6.09 -8.99
N SER A 527 -0.63 7.07 -9.44
CA SER A 527 -2.08 7.01 -9.46
C SER A 527 -2.69 8.04 -10.41
N VAL A 528 -4.02 8.10 -10.48
CA VAL A 528 -4.76 8.98 -11.39
C VAL A 528 -4.53 10.46 -11.04
N LEU A 529 -4.51 10.78 -9.73
CA LEU A 529 -4.26 12.13 -9.22
C LEU A 529 -2.78 12.39 -8.91
N ARG A 530 -1.97 11.35 -8.71
CA ARG A 530 -0.52 11.40 -8.45
C ARG A 530 0.24 10.68 -9.57
N ARG A 531 0.25 11.28 -10.76
CA ARG A 531 0.79 10.63 -11.96
C ARG A 531 2.32 10.57 -11.91
N ARG A 532 2.87 9.38 -12.12
CA ARG A 532 4.29 9.12 -12.44
C ARG A 532 4.33 8.08 -13.56
N ALA A 533 4.42 8.55 -14.81
CA ALA A 533 4.36 7.69 -15.99
C ALA A 533 5.51 6.67 -16.02
N ASP A 534 6.68 7.07 -15.55
CA ASP A 534 7.88 6.24 -15.45
C ASP A 534 7.73 5.05 -14.49
N LEU A 535 6.80 5.13 -13.53
CA LEU A 535 6.52 4.04 -12.59
C LEU A 535 5.43 3.08 -13.10
N LEU A 536 4.65 3.47 -14.12
CA LEU A 536 3.51 2.69 -14.62
C LEU A 536 3.94 1.40 -15.33
N ASP A 537 5.17 1.33 -15.85
CA ASP A 537 5.65 0.18 -16.61
C ASP A 537 6.41 -0.85 -15.76
N THR A 538 6.55 -0.61 -14.46
CA THR A 538 7.22 -1.54 -13.55
C THR A 538 6.34 -2.77 -13.26
N ASP A 539 6.94 -3.96 -13.15
CA ASP A 539 6.21 -5.19 -12.83
C ASP A 539 5.57 -5.13 -11.44
N GLU A 540 6.24 -4.47 -10.48
CA GLU A 540 5.71 -4.14 -9.15
C GLU A 540 4.37 -3.38 -9.27
N TRP A 541 4.33 -2.34 -10.11
CA TRP A 541 3.13 -1.54 -10.30
C TRP A 541 2.00 -2.31 -10.96
N ARG A 542 2.28 -3.13 -11.99
CA ARG A 542 1.25 -3.90 -12.69
C ARG A 542 0.47 -4.82 -11.75
N HIS A 543 1.16 -5.43 -10.78
CA HIS A 543 0.57 -6.26 -9.75
C HIS A 543 -0.31 -5.44 -8.79
N PHE A 544 0.26 -4.44 -8.11
CA PHE A 544 -0.47 -3.63 -7.12
C PHE A 544 -1.62 -2.84 -7.73
N ARG A 545 -1.51 -2.42 -9.00
CA ARG A 545 -2.58 -1.72 -9.71
C ARG A 545 -3.87 -2.53 -9.77
N PHE A 546 -3.77 -3.81 -10.13
CA PHE A 546 -4.95 -4.68 -10.28
C PHE A 546 -5.65 -4.90 -8.93
N GLU A 547 -4.88 -5.14 -7.88
CA GLU A 547 -5.41 -5.31 -6.52
C GLU A 547 -6.03 -4.02 -6.00
N ALA A 548 -5.35 -2.88 -6.19
CA ALA A 548 -5.84 -1.57 -5.80
C ALA A 548 -7.16 -1.22 -6.49
N LEU A 549 -7.28 -1.51 -7.79
CA LEU A 549 -8.51 -1.29 -8.56
C LEU A 549 -9.64 -2.20 -8.08
N THR A 550 -9.37 -3.48 -7.86
CA THR A 550 -10.36 -4.45 -7.36
C THR A 550 -10.85 -4.06 -5.96
N GLY A 551 -9.93 -3.70 -5.06
CA GLY A 551 -10.24 -3.18 -3.74
C GLY A 551 -11.07 -1.90 -3.81
N ALA A 552 -10.75 -0.98 -4.72
CA ALA A 552 -11.52 0.23 -4.94
C ALA A 552 -12.95 -0.04 -5.41
N PHE A 553 -13.15 -0.98 -6.35
CA PHE A 553 -14.49 -1.35 -6.80
C PHE A 553 -15.31 -2.01 -5.69
N ALA A 554 -14.69 -2.90 -4.89
CA ALA A 554 -15.34 -3.54 -3.76
C ALA A 554 -15.77 -2.51 -2.69
N ALA A 555 -14.85 -1.64 -2.27
CA ALA A 555 -15.12 -0.59 -1.28
C ALA A 555 -16.18 0.40 -1.78
N THR A 556 -16.09 0.81 -3.05
CA THR A 556 -17.08 1.70 -3.68
C THR A 556 -18.45 1.07 -3.72
N THR A 557 -18.55 -0.21 -4.05
CA THR A 557 -19.81 -0.95 -4.07
C THR A 557 -20.43 -1.04 -2.67
N ALA A 558 -19.62 -1.33 -1.64
CA ALA A 558 -20.09 -1.39 -0.26
C ALA A 558 -20.58 0.00 0.23
N LEU A 559 -19.80 1.05 -0.02
CA LEU A 559 -20.17 2.43 0.31
C LEU A 559 -21.41 2.88 -0.46
N ASP A 560 -21.54 2.51 -1.74
CA ASP A 560 -22.69 2.85 -2.57
C ASP A 560 -23.98 2.18 -2.08
N PHE A 561 -23.90 0.92 -1.64
CA PHE A 561 -25.04 0.23 -1.04
C PHE A 561 -25.53 0.94 0.22
N ILE A 562 -24.61 1.34 1.11
CA ILE A 562 -24.93 2.12 2.30
C ILE A 562 -25.51 3.49 1.88
N ALA A 563 -24.86 4.17 0.94
CA ALA A 563 -25.28 5.47 0.45
C ALA A 563 -26.69 5.42 -0.15
N TYR A 564 -27.04 4.36 -0.87
CA TYR A 564 -28.35 4.17 -1.47
C TYR A 564 -29.48 4.25 -0.42
N ILE A 565 -29.29 3.59 0.72
CA ILE A 565 -30.26 3.55 1.82
C ILE A 565 -30.47 4.95 2.41
N PHE A 566 -29.38 5.69 2.67
CA PHE A 566 -29.44 7.05 3.23
C PHE A 566 -29.98 8.07 2.22
N GLN A 567 -29.54 8.01 0.97
CA GLN A 567 -30.01 8.88 -0.12
C GLN A 567 -31.52 8.69 -0.31
N ARG A 568 -32.00 7.44 -0.31
CA ARG A 568 -33.43 7.15 -0.40
C ARG A 568 -34.23 7.84 0.71
N ARG A 569 -33.78 7.75 1.96
CA ARG A 569 -34.44 8.39 3.10
C ARG A 569 -34.50 9.92 2.90
N CYS A 570 -33.39 10.52 2.49
CA CYS A 570 -33.30 11.97 2.29
C CYS A 570 -34.20 12.45 1.14
N TRP A 571 -34.15 11.79 -0.02
CA TRP A 571 -34.93 12.19 -1.18
C TRP A 571 -36.42 11.92 -1.03
N ARG A 572 -36.83 10.83 -0.38
CA ARG A 572 -38.25 10.62 -0.03
C ARG A 572 -38.73 11.68 0.97
N SER A 573 -37.91 12.04 1.96
CA SER A 573 -38.25 13.15 2.87
C SER A 573 -38.40 14.48 2.13
N PHE A 574 -37.55 14.74 1.13
CA PHE A 574 -37.63 15.93 0.29
C PHE A 574 -38.91 15.93 -0.56
N LEU A 575 -39.23 14.83 -1.26
CA LEU A 575 -40.48 14.72 -2.03
C LEU A 575 -41.72 14.88 -1.15
N VAL A 576 -41.78 14.24 0.01
CA VAL A 576 -42.90 14.40 0.95
C VAL A 576 -43.14 15.86 1.28
N GLN A 577 -42.08 16.65 1.46
CA GLN A 577 -42.21 18.08 1.71
C GLN A 577 -42.75 18.86 0.50
N LEU A 578 -42.39 18.47 -0.72
CA LEU A 578 -42.91 19.10 -1.94
C LEU A 578 -44.39 18.79 -2.18
N TYR A 579 -44.84 17.58 -1.85
CA TYR A 579 -46.23 17.16 -2.06
C TYR A 579 -47.17 17.67 -0.97
N ARG A 580 -46.68 18.01 0.23
CA ARG A 580 -47.54 18.50 1.32
C ARG A 580 -48.43 19.68 0.86
N PRO A 581 -49.74 19.65 1.21
CA PRO A 581 -50.40 18.70 2.10
C PRO A 581 -50.85 17.38 1.44
N ALA A 582 -50.76 17.26 0.12
CA ALA A 582 -51.14 16.04 -0.59
C ALA A 582 -50.21 14.85 -0.24
N ALA A 583 -50.76 13.64 -0.30
CA ALA A 583 -49.97 12.43 -0.15
C ALA A 583 -49.02 12.28 -1.36
N THR A 584 -47.76 11.91 -1.09
CA THR A 584 -46.82 11.55 -2.16
C THR A 584 -47.31 10.27 -2.84
N PRO A 585 -47.41 10.23 -4.18
CA PRO A 585 -47.78 9.03 -4.91
C PRO A 585 -46.65 7.99 -4.80
N SER A 586 -46.61 7.19 -3.73
CA SER A 586 -45.50 6.26 -3.47
C SER A 586 -45.81 4.83 -3.94
N CYS A 587 -44.97 4.28 -4.81
CA CYS A 587 -44.94 2.85 -5.12
C CYS A 587 -43.76 2.16 -4.40
N GLY A 588 -44.00 0.97 -3.83
CA GLY A 588 -42.96 0.10 -3.30
C GLY A 588 -42.40 0.46 -1.91
N ARG A 589 -42.47 -0.51 -0.98
CA ARG A 589 -41.96 -0.41 0.40
C ARG A 589 -40.59 -1.05 0.64
N ARG A 590 -40.10 -1.92 -0.24
CA ARG A 590 -38.83 -2.65 -0.05
C ARG A 590 -37.65 -1.69 0.01
N ARG A 591 -36.80 -1.75 1.04
CA ARG A 591 -35.67 -0.81 1.29
C ARG A 591 -34.64 -0.74 0.16
N CYS A 592 -34.43 -1.83 -0.58
CA CYS A 592 -33.45 -1.90 -1.67
C CYS A 592 -34.08 -2.01 -3.07
N ALA A 593 -35.37 -1.71 -3.23
CA ALA A 593 -36.00 -1.68 -4.56
C ALA A 593 -35.21 -0.76 -5.50
N GLY A 594 -34.91 -1.21 -6.73
CA GLY A 594 -34.16 -0.44 -7.71
C GLY A 594 -32.64 -0.52 -7.63
N TYR A 595 -32.08 -1.09 -6.54
CA TYR A 595 -30.62 -1.18 -6.39
C TYR A 595 -29.96 -2.06 -7.46
N GLY A 596 -30.66 -3.04 -8.04
CA GLY A 596 -30.11 -3.80 -9.17
C GLY A 596 -29.72 -2.91 -10.37
N TYR A 597 -30.58 -1.95 -10.73
CA TYR A 597 -30.28 -0.98 -11.79
C TYR A 597 -29.14 -0.03 -11.39
N ARG A 598 -29.07 0.34 -10.09
CA ARG A 598 -27.97 1.11 -9.51
C ARG A 598 -26.64 0.41 -9.72
N PHE A 599 -26.59 -0.82 -9.23
CA PHE A 599 -25.41 -1.65 -9.24
C PHE A 599 -24.92 -1.89 -10.67
N LEU A 600 -25.83 -2.24 -11.59
CA LEU A 600 -25.48 -2.41 -13.00
C LEU A 600 -24.91 -1.12 -13.63
N GLY A 601 -25.54 0.03 -13.38
CA GLY A 601 -25.03 1.32 -13.87
C GLY A 601 -23.66 1.69 -13.29
N ASN A 602 -23.43 1.39 -12.01
CA ASN A 602 -22.13 1.58 -11.36
C ASN A 602 -21.07 0.67 -11.97
N THR A 603 -21.37 -0.61 -12.21
CA THR A 603 -20.44 -1.55 -12.84
C THR A 603 -20.02 -1.08 -14.22
N ILE A 604 -20.97 -0.64 -15.06
CA ILE A 604 -20.67 -0.06 -16.38
C ILE A 604 -19.78 1.18 -16.25
N THR A 605 -20.07 2.06 -15.30
CA THR A 605 -19.29 3.29 -15.06
C THR A 605 -17.87 2.95 -14.60
N MET A 606 -17.70 2.04 -13.65
CA MET A 606 -16.38 1.61 -13.16
C MET A 606 -15.53 1.00 -14.28
N LEU A 607 -16.11 0.11 -15.10
CA LEU A 607 -15.41 -0.50 -16.23
C LEU A 607 -15.04 0.56 -17.29
N THR A 608 -15.98 1.41 -17.68
CA THR A 608 -15.75 2.42 -18.74
C THR A 608 -14.69 3.45 -18.31
N THR A 609 -14.77 3.92 -17.07
CA THR A 609 -13.79 4.89 -16.53
C THR A 609 -12.41 4.27 -16.39
N SER A 610 -12.30 3.03 -15.91
CA SER A 610 -11.02 2.31 -15.80
C SER A 610 -10.39 2.06 -17.17
N LEU A 611 -11.16 1.59 -18.17
CA LEU A 611 -10.67 1.39 -19.54
C LEU A 611 -10.19 2.70 -20.16
N SER A 612 -10.94 3.79 -19.97
CA SER A 612 -10.57 5.12 -20.48
C SER A 612 -9.25 5.61 -19.87
N LEU A 613 -9.09 5.48 -18.55
CA LEU A 613 -7.85 5.89 -17.86
C LEU A 613 -6.65 5.01 -18.24
N SER A 614 -6.88 3.71 -18.45
CA SER A 614 -5.83 2.79 -18.93
C SER A 614 -5.38 3.13 -20.35
N PHE A 615 -6.33 3.41 -21.25
CA PHE A 615 -6.03 3.84 -22.62
C PHE A 615 -5.25 5.16 -22.67
N LEU A 616 -5.51 6.07 -21.74
CA LEU A 616 -4.79 7.35 -21.63
C LEU A 616 -3.40 7.23 -20.97
N GLY A 617 -2.97 6.04 -20.55
CA GLY A 617 -1.70 5.84 -19.86
C GLY A 617 -1.66 6.51 -18.49
N VAL A 618 -2.80 6.58 -17.81
CA VAL A 618 -2.94 7.18 -16.46
C VAL A 618 -3.23 6.12 -15.39
N LEU A 619 -3.74 4.95 -15.81
CA LEU A 619 -3.94 3.77 -14.99
C LEU A 619 -3.05 2.64 -15.51
#